data_AF-A0A7U6KDM8-F1
#
_entry.id   AF-A0A7U6KDM8-F1
#
_cell.length_a   1.000
_cell.length_b   1.000
_cell.length_c   1.000
_cell.angle_alpha   90.00
_cell.angle_beta   90.00
_cell.angle_gamma   90.00
#
_symmetry.space_group_name_H-M   'P 1'
#
loop_
_entity.id
_entity.type
_entity.pdbx_description
1 polymer ?
#
loop_
_entity_poly.entity_id
_entity_poly.type
_entity_poly.pdbx_seq_one_letter_code
_entity_poly.pdbx_strand_id
1 'polypeptide(L)' 'MNEKYYSDGVTKYSDPFHKNLCMNCGHEYWTAMISDGCTRCGSKNIFHTFDDEELEKAKLQYLTYKKGSKRTEVE' A
#
# COMPACT_ATOMS: atom_id res chain seq x y z
N MET A 1 -9.34 -24.52 22.18
CA MET A 1 -8.82 -24.03 20.88
C MET A 1 -8.59 -22.55 21.01
N ASN A 2 -7.32 -22.13 21.02
CA ASN A 2 -6.91 -20.75 21.25
C ASN A 2 -6.11 -20.28 20.03
N GLU A 3 -6.65 -20.51 18.84
CA GLU A 3 -5.95 -20.20 17.60
C GLU A 3 -6.11 -18.71 17.34
N LYS A 4 -5.16 -17.94 17.90
CA LYS A 4 -5.04 -16.49 17.70
C LYS A 4 -4.45 -16.14 16.31
N TYR A 5 -4.55 -17.04 15.35
CA TYR A 5 -3.91 -16.96 14.03
C TYR A 5 -4.94 -17.10 12.91
N TYR A 6 -4.68 -16.45 11.77
CA TYR A 6 -5.39 -16.66 10.52
C TYR A 6 -5.13 -18.07 9.97
N SER A 7 -5.83 -18.47 8.90
CA SER A 7 -5.75 -19.80 8.30
C SER A 7 -4.37 -20.18 7.73
N ASP A 8 -3.46 -19.21 7.62
CA ASP A 8 -2.06 -19.44 7.25
C ASP A 8 -1.20 -20.00 8.39
N GLY A 9 -1.70 -20.02 9.63
CA GLY A 9 -1.01 -20.53 10.82
C GLY A 9 0.20 -19.69 11.26
N VAL A 10 0.46 -18.56 10.61
CA VAL A 10 1.63 -17.69 10.86
C VAL A 10 1.17 -16.30 11.31
N THR A 11 0.18 -15.71 10.63
CA THR A 11 -0.30 -14.37 10.92
C THR A 11 -1.23 -14.39 12.13
N LYS A 12 -0.93 -13.61 13.18
CA LYS A 12 -1.83 -13.48 14.34
C LYS A 12 -2.96 -12.51 14.03
N TYR A 13 -4.14 -12.73 14.63
CA TYR A 13 -5.24 -11.75 14.60
C TYR A 13 -4.87 -10.41 15.23
N SER A 14 -3.91 -10.41 16.15
CA SER A 14 -3.38 -9.21 16.79
C SER A 14 -2.23 -8.56 16.02
N ASP A 15 -1.76 -9.16 14.92
CA ASP A 15 -0.64 -8.58 14.19
C ASP A 15 -1.07 -7.28 13.53
N PRO A 16 -0.25 -6.22 13.62
CA PRO A 16 -0.57 -4.95 13.03
C PRO A 16 -0.59 -5.10 11.50
N PHE A 17 -1.63 -4.57 10.87
CA PHE A 17 -1.72 -4.54 9.42
C PHE A 17 -0.98 -3.32 8.90
N HIS A 18 -0.08 -3.54 7.96
CA HIS A 18 0.54 -2.48 7.18
C HIS A 18 -0.48 -1.97 6.16
N LYS A 19 -0.54 -0.65 6.03
CA LYS A 19 -1.22 0.04 4.94
C LYS A 19 -0.23 0.21 3.80
N ASN A 20 -0.65 -0.12 2.60
CA ASN A 20 0.18 -0.12 1.41
C ASN A 20 -0.42 0.81 0.37
N LEU A 21 0.40 1.65 -0.25
CA LEU A 21 0.03 2.46 -1.42
C LEU A 21 1.00 2.19 -2.56
N CYS A 22 0.50 1.69 -3.69
CA CYS A 22 1.33 1.51 -4.88
C CYS A 22 1.56 2.86 -5.57
N MET A 23 2.82 3.30 -5.65
CA MET A 23 3.18 4.58 -6.27
C MET A 23 3.14 4.55 -7.81
N ASN A 24 2.98 3.37 -8.41
CA ASN A 24 2.82 3.21 -9.85
C ASN A 24 1.36 3.41 -10.30
N CYS A 25 0.43 2.67 -9.69
CA CYS A 25 -0.99 2.63 -10.09
C CYS A 25 -1.96 3.26 -9.08
N GLY A 26 -1.49 3.65 -7.90
CA GLY A 26 -2.29 4.25 -6.84
C GLY A 26 -3.19 3.26 -6.08
N HIS A 27 -2.96 1.95 -6.23
CA HIS A 27 -3.75 0.95 -5.51
C HIS A 27 -3.40 0.92 -4.03
N GLU A 28 -4.42 1.05 -3.19
CA GLU A 28 -4.33 0.99 -1.73
C GLU A 28 -4.85 -0.35 -1.22
N TYR A 29 -4.12 -0.97 -0.29
CA TYR A 29 -4.50 -2.25 0.30
C TYR A 29 -3.78 -2.48 1.64
N TRP A 30 -4.34 -3.38 2.46
CA TRP A 30 -3.82 -3.68 3.79
C TRP A 30 -3.23 -5.08 3.79
N THR A 31 -2.06 -5.28 4.41
CA THR A 31 -1.44 -6.59 4.52
C THR A 31 -0.80 -6.79 5.88
N ALA A 32 -0.92 -8.00 6.43
CA ALA A 32 -0.20 -8.35 7.64
C ALA A 32 1.30 -8.55 7.38
N MET A 33 1.65 -9.08 6.20
CA MET A 33 3.03 -9.22 5.73
C MET A 33 3.32 -8.26 4.57
N ILE A 34 4.54 -7.74 4.49
CA ILE A 34 4.98 -6.90 3.36
C ILE A 34 5.01 -7.78 2.10
N SER A 35 4.21 -7.42 1.10
CA SER A 35 4.14 -8.14 -0.19
C SER A 35 5.28 -7.72 -1.11
N ASP A 36 5.88 -8.66 -1.85
CA ASP A 36 6.95 -8.40 -2.85
C ASP A 36 6.52 -7.51 -4.03
N GLY A 37 5.22 -7.23 -4.19
CA GLY A 37 4.69 -6.40 -5.27
C GLY A 37 3.21 -6.09 -5.12
N CYS A 38 2.75 -5.07 -5.86
CA CYS A 38 1.38 -4.60 -5.82
C CYS A 38 0.46 -5.69 -6.35
N THR A 39 -0.53 -6.08 -5.55
CA THR A 39 -1.52 -7.12 -5.88
C THR A 39 -2.34 -6.83 -7.15
N ARG A 40 -2.36 -5.56 -7.59
CA ARG A 40 -3.08 -5.13 -8.79
C ARG A 40 -2.21 -5.05 -10.04
N CYS A 41 -0.97 -4.57 -9.94
CA CYS A 41 -0.14 -4.27 -11.12
C CYS A 41 1.25 -4.91 -11.10
N GLY A 42 1.60 -5.65 -10.05
CA GLY A 42 2.91 -6.31 -9.90
C GLY A 42 4.09 -5.38 -9.60
N SER A 43 3.89 -4.06 -9.57
CA SER A 43 4.97 -3.10 -9.27
C SER A 43 5.50 -3.28 -7.85
N LYS A 44 6.82 -3.21 -7.71
CA LYS A 44 7.52 -3.23 -6.41
C LYS A 44 7.62 -1.84 -5.76
N ASN A 45 7.19 -0.79 -6.45
CA ASN A 45 7.21 0.58 -5.92
C ASN A 45 5.98 0.82 -5.04
N ILE A 46 6.09 0.42 -3.77
CA ILE A 46 5.01 0.46 -2.77
C ILE A 46 5.51 1.23 -1.55
N PHE A 47 4.67 2.16 -1.08
CA PHE A 47 4.84 2.83 0.21
C PHE A 47 4.12 2.03 1.29
N HIS A 48 4.79 1.77 2.41
CA HIS A 48 4.29 0.98 3.54
C HIS A 48 4.29 1.83 4.81
N THR A 49 3.19 1.83 5.55
CA THR A 49 3.12 2.47 6.87
C THR A 49 2.07 1.80 7.75
N PHE A 50 2.14 2.02 9.07
CA PHE A 50 1.05 1.70 9.99
C PHE A 50 0.17 2.94 10.30
N ASP A 51 0.64 4.12 9.95
CA ASP A 51 0.05 5.41 10.31
C ASP A 51 -0.86 5.95 9.19
N ASP A 52 -2.07 6.41 9.55
CA ASP A 52 -3.03 6.96 8.57
C ASP A 52 -2.59 8.31 8.00
N GLU A 53 -1.96 9.16 8.82
CA GLU A 53 -1.51 10.48 8.40
C GLU A 53 -0.35 10.37 7.39
N GLU A 54 0.57 9.43 7.62
CA GLU A 54 1.63 9.13 6.66
C GLU A 54 1.08 8.60 5.34
N LEU A 55 0.07 7.73 5.39
CA LEU A 55 -0.58 7.20 4.19
C LEU A 55 -1.25 8.33 3.38
N GLU A 56 -1.98 9.22 4.05
CA GLU A 56 -2.63 10.36 3.39
C GLU A 56 -1.62 11.34 2.78
N LYS A 57 -0.50 11.61 3.46
CA LYS A 57 0.61 12.40 2.89
C LYS A 57 1.17 11.75 1.62
N ALA A 58 1.39 10.44 1.64
CA ALA A 58 1.87 9.70 0.47
C ALA A 58 0.87 9.73 -0.69
N LYS A 59 -0.44 9.61 -0.41
CA LYS A 59 -1.50 9.78 -1.42
C LYS A 59 -1.48 11.16 -2.06
N LEU A 60 -1.39 12.21 -1.24
CA LEU A 60 -1.30 13.58 -1.74
C LEU A 60 -0.08 13.76 -2.64
N GLN A 61 1.08 13.22 -2.26
CA GLN A 61 2.29 13.26 -3.08
C GLN A 61 2.15 12.49 -4.40
N TYR A 62 1.53 11.31 -4.39
CA TYR A 62 1.24 10.56 -5.60
C TYR A 62 0.32 11.35 -6.55
N LEU A 63 -0.71 11.99 -6.01
CA LEU A 63 -1.66 12.79 -6.79
C LEU A 63 -1.01 14.05 -7.37
N THR A 64 -0.13 14.74 -6.63
CA THR A 64 0.60 15.91 -7.15
C THR A 64 1.54 15.50 -8.27
N TYR A 65 2.27 14.39 -8.11
CA TYR A 65 3.12 13.83 -9.15
C TYR A 65 2.33 13.49 -10.43
N LYS A 66 1.21 12.74 -10.31
CA LYS A 66 0.36 12.38 -11.46
C LYS A 66 -0.25 13.61 -12.14
N LYS A 67 -0.66 14.63 -11.38
CA LYS A 67 -1.16 15.90 -11.94
C LYS A 67 -0.09 16.66 -12.70
N GLY A 68 1.16 16.66 -12.20
CA GLY A 68 2.31 17.22 -12.91
C GLY A 68 2.63 16.47 -14.20
N SER A 69 2.65 15.14 -14.15
CA SER A 69 2.91 14.28 -15.31
C SER A 69 1.88 14.40 -16.42
N LYS A 70 0.61 14.70 -16.10
CA LYS A 70 -0.45 14.93 -17.09
C LYS A 70 -0.39 16.31 -17.76
N ARG A 71 0.34 17.28 -17.19
CA ARG A 71 0.46 18.63 -17.78
C ARG A 71 1.47 18.69 -18.93
N THR A 72 2.31 17.68 -19.08
CA THR A 72 3.37 17.60 -20.11
C THR A 72 2.96 16.85 -21.37
N GLU A 73 1.72 16.35 -21.48
CA GLU A 73 1.24 15.58 -22.66
C GLU A 73 0.30 16.40 -23.57
N VAL A 74 0.42 17.73 -23.56
CA VAL A 74 -0.26 18.62 -24.52
C VAL A 74 0.80 19.47 -25.23
N GLU A 75 1.40 18.89 -26.26
CA GLU A 75 2.03 19.59 -27.39
C GLU A 75 1.50 19.00 -28.70
#